data_AF-A0A6J7RWT7-F1
#
_entry.id   AF-A0A6J7RWT7-F1
#
_cell.length_a   1.000
_cell.length_b   1.000
_cell.length_c   1.000
_cell.angle_alpha   90.00
_cell.angle_beta   90.00
_cell.angle_gamma   90.00
#
_symmetry.space_group_name_H-M   'P 1'
#
loop_
_entity.id
_entity.type
_entity.pdbx_description
1 polymer ?
#
loop_
_entity_poly.entity_id
_entity_poly.type
_entity_poly.pdbx_seq_one_letter_code
_entity_poly.pdbx_strand_id
1 'polypeptide(L)'
;MEMISVPESDFPLMHKMTQETFGGDDPDIVSESDADMSPETAARLWQEAVDGFYDYFEEIRVERLRCPIDDLTSAIVNGKLPDGELMMPRRQNHMVSSIALAGHDTVSSSIAGGIHGLAAYPEQFALVKNDPSLIGGLVDEALRWATPAKHFMRTASRDVDFHGHQIKAGDRVMCLFVSANRDEDVFPEPYKFDITRRPNPQLSFSFGPHICLGLHIAKIEMKALYEELISRVDSIELAGEPRLKIGNFVTGFKTLPVRFTAS
;
A
#
# COMPACT_ATOMS: atom_id res chain seq x y z
N MET A 1 -0.80 -11.97 -6.51
CA MET A 1 0.58 -12.49 -6.35
C MET A 1 1.03 -13.36 -7.53
N GLU A 2 0.12 -14.01 -8.27
CA GLU A 2 0.49 -14.81 -9.46
C GLU A 2 1.23 -14.01 -10.55
N MET A 3 0.91 -12.71 -10.71
CA MET A 3 1.56 -11.82 -11.67
C MET A 3 3.10 -11.76 -11.52
N ILE A 4 3.61 -12.01 -10.31
CA ILE A 4 5.05 -12.03 -9.99
C ILE A 4 5.55 -13.46 -9.74
N SER A 5 4.88 -14.45 -10.34
CA SER A 5 5.29 -15.86 -10.36
C SER A 5 5.25 -16.58 -9.01
N VAL A 6 4.62 -16.00 -7.98
CA VAL A 6 4.42 -16.66 -6.69
C VAL A 6 3.29 -17.69 -6.83
N PRO A 7 3.52 -18.97 -6.53
CA PRO A 7 2.46 -19.99 -6.57
C PRO A 7 1.45 -19.77 -5.43
N GLU A 8 0.19 -20.15 -5.67
CA GLU A 8 -0.89 -20.01 -4.68
C GLU A 8 -0.58 -20.70 -3.34
N SER A 9 0.18 -21.81 -3.37
CA SER A 9 0.64 -22.53 -2.17
C SER A 9 1.43 -21.66 -1.20
N ASP A 10 2.07 -20.61 -1.72
CA ASP A 10 3.00 -19.76 -0.97
C ASP A 10 2.34 -18.45 -0.53
N PHE A 11 1.06 -18.21 -0.85
CA PHE A 11 0.36 -16.99 -0.42
C PHE A 11 0.35 -16.80 1.10
N PRO A 12 0.16 -17.85 1.94
CA PRO A 12 0.29 -17.70 3.40
C PRO A 12 1.70 -17.30 3.83
N LEU A 13 2.73 -17.81 3.15
CA LEU A 13 4.13 -17.45 3.42
C LEU A 13 4.39 -15.99 3.05
N MET A 14 3.96 -15.55 1.86
CA MET A 14 4.08 -14.15 1.45
C MET A 14 3.33 -13.20 2.39
N HIS A 15 2.13 -13.58 2.82
CA HIS A 15 1.39 -12.80 3.81
C HIS A 15 2.20 -12.64 5.10
N LYS A 16 2.74 -13.74 5.64
CA LYS A 16 3.58 -13.71 6.84
C LYS A 16 4.81 -12.80 6.64
N MET A 17 5.59 -13.01 5.58
CA MET A 17 6.83 -12.25 5.35
C MET A 17 6.58 -10.75 5.11
N THR A 18 5.48 -10.39 4.44
CA THR A 18 5.09 -8.98 4.25
C THR A 18 4.68 -8.32 5.57
N GLN A 19 3.97 -9.05 6.45
CA GLN A 19 3.65 -8.57 7.80
C GLN A 19 4.91 -8.40 8.66
N GLU A 20 5.87 -9.33 8.62
CA GLU A 20 7.13 -9.22 9.37
C GLU A 20 7.99 -8.02 8.90
N THR A 21 7.93 -7.69 7.60
CA THR A 21 8.71 -6.58 7.02
C THR A 21 8.15 -5.19 7.36
N PHE A 22 6.82 -5.04 7.48
CA PHE A 22 6.16 -3.75 7.72
C PHE A 22 5.49 -3.61 9.09
N GLY A 23 5.32 -4.70 9.82
CA GLY A 23 4.61 -4.78 11.11
C GLY A 23 5.55 -4.81 12.31
N GLY A 24 6.79 -4.34 12.18
CA GLY A 24 7.81 -4.38 13.24
C GLY A 24 7.48 -3.64 14.55
N ASP A 25 6.35 -2.93 14.61
CA ASP A 25 5.83 -2.28 15.81
C ASP A 25 4.51 -2.92 16.33
N ASP A 26 3.97 -3.96 15.66
CA ASP A 26 2.70 -4.58 16.04
C ASP A 26 2.91 -5.70 17.08
N PRO A 27 2.32 -5.62 18.28
CA PRO A 27 2.54 -6.57 19.36
C PRO A 27 2.05 -8.00 19.09
N ASP A 28 1.23 -8.23 18.05
CA ASP A 28 0.86 -9.59 17.64
C ASP A 28 1.86 -10.21 16.63
N ILE A 29 2.75 -9.40 16.07
CA ILE A 29 3.83 -9.80 15.13
C ILE A 29 5.17 -9.86 15.86
N VAL A 30 5.33 -8.97 16.83
CA VAL A 30 6.56 -8.66 17.54
C VAL A 30 6.48 -9.28 18.93
N SER A 31 7.52 -10.00 19.35
CA SER A 31 7.52 -10.64 20.68
C SER A 31 7.66 -9.58 21.79
N GLU A 32 7.20 -9.85 23.02
CA GLU A 32 7.37 -8.91 24.15
C GLU A 32 8.85 -8.48 24.37
N SER A 33 9.83 -9.26 23.90
CA SER A 33 11.26 -8.92 23.97
C SER A 33 11.75 -7.87 22.97
N ASP A 34 10.92 -7.47 22.01
CA ASP A 34 11.29 -6.58 20.91
C ASP A 34 10.89 -5.11 21.17
N ALA A 35 10.01 -4.84 22.14
CA ALA A 35 9.49 -3.50 22.43
C ALA A 35 10.56 -2.51 22.98
N ASP A 36 11.68 -3.02 23.50
CA ASP A 36 12.80 -2.26 24.07
C ASP A 36 14.09 -2.35 23.21
N MET A 37 13.98 -2.70 21.93
CA MET A 37 15.15 -2.83 21.05
C MET A 37 15.80 -1.51 20.70
N SER A 38 17.14 -1.49 20.65
CA SER A 38 17.88 -0.34 20.12
C SER A 38 17.56 -0.13 18.64
N PRO A 39 17.60 1.12 18.13
CA PRO A 39 17.39 1.41 16.71
C PRO A 39 18.27 0.57 15.77
N GLU A 40 19.50 0.25 16.19
CA GLU A 40 20.43 -0.60 15.43
C GLU A 40 19.95 -2.05 15.35
N THR A 41 19.37 -2.56 16.43
CA THR A 41 18.85 -3.94 16.48
C THR A 41 17.59 -4.07 15.62
N ALA A 42 16.68 -3.09 15.71
CA ALA A 42 15.51 -3.00 14.85
C ALA A 42 15.89 -2.94 13.36
N ALA A 43 16.90 -2.11 13.01
CA ALA A 43 17.41 -2.03 11.65
C ALA A 43 18.00 -3.35 11.15
N ARG A 44 18.72 -4.09 12.00
CA ARG A 44 19.27 -5.40 11.66
C ARG A 44 18.17 -6.44 11.41
N LEU A 45 17.19 -6.54 12.30
CA LEU A 45 16.08 -7.49 12.13
C LEU A 45 15.25 -7.19 10.88
N TRP A 46 15.02 -5.90 10.61
CA TRP A 46 14.37 -5.48 9.37
C TRP A 46 15.19 -5.89 8.14
N GLN A 47 16.51 -5.72 8.18
CA GLN A 47 17.39 -6.16 7.10
C GLN A 47 17.35 -7.68 6.90
N GLU A 48 17.33 -8.47 7.98
CA GLU A 48 17.20 -9.92 7.93
C GLU A 48 15.88 -10.38 7.31
N ALA A 49 14.76 -9.72 7.67
CA ALA A 49 13.45 -9.99 7.06
C ALA A 49 13.45 -9.68 5.54
N VAL A 50 14.06 -8.55 5.16
CA VAL A 50 14.21 -8.13 3.75
C VAL A 50 15.11 -9.10 2.98
N ASP A 51 16.21 -9.56 3.58
CA ASP A 51 17.14 -10.51 2.96
C ASP A 51 16.45 -11.88 2.75
N GLY A 52 15.69 -12.37 3.73
CA GLY A 52 14.88 -13.59 3.56
C GLY A 52 13.85 -13.47 2.44
N PHE A 53 13.28 -12.28 2.25
CA PHE A 53 12.40 -11.99 1.11
C PHE A 53 13.15 -12.02 -0.22
N TYR A 54 14.40 -11.53 -0.27
CA TYR A 54 15.23 -11.61 -1.47
C TYR A 54 15.65 -13.04 -1.82
N ASP A 55 15.96 -13.86 -0.81
CA ASP A 55 16.35 -15.26 -1.00
C ASP A 55 15.21 -16.07 -1.62
N TYR A 56 13.96 -15.85 -1.18
CA TYR A 56 12.78 -16.47 -1.79
C TYR A 56 12.65 -16.13 -3.29
N PHE A 57 12.80 -14.85 -3.63
CA PHE A 57 12.66 -14.41 -5.03
C PHE A 57 13.86 -14.78 -5.91
N GLU A 58 15.01 -15.16 -5.36
CA GLU A 58 16.17 -15.58 -6.16
C GLU A 58 15.88 -16.86 -6.95
N GLU A 59 15.20 -17.84 -6.35
CA GLU A 59 14.84 -19.08 -7.04
C GLU A 59 13.90 -18.81 -8.22
N ILE A 60 12.85 -18.02 -7.96
CA ILE A 60 11.89 -17.56 -8.97
C ILE A 60 12.60 -16.77 -10.08
N ARG A 61 13.54 -15.88 -9.72
CA ARG A 61 14.32 -15.08 -10.67
C ARG A 61 15.16 -15.96 -11.59
N VAL A 62 15.90 -16.92 -11.03
CA VAL A 62 16.76 -17.83 -11.79
C VAL A 62 15.93 -18.70 -12.73
N GLU A 63 14.77 -19.18 -12.27
CA GLU A 63 13.85 -19.95 -13.11
C GLU A 63 13.33 -19.10 -14.28
N ARG A 64 12.82 -17.90 -14.03
CA ARG A 64 12.25 -17.01 -15.05
C ARG A 64 13.28 -16.43 -16.02
N LEU A 65 14.56 -16.42 -15.64
CA LEU A 65 15.67 -16.11 -16.54
C LEU A 65 15.98 -17.28 -17.50
N ARG A 66 15.79 -18.53 -17.06
CA ARG A 66 16.03 -19.74 -17.88
C ARG A 66 14.84 -20.11 -18.74
N CYS A 67 13.64 -20.03 -18.16
CA CYS A 67 12.37 -20.42 -18.75
C CYS A 67 11.39 -19.25 -18.63
N PRO A 68 11.49 -18.24 -19.50
CA PRO A 68 10.61 -17.09 -19.43
C PRO A 68 9.16 -17.48 -19.77
N ILE A 69 8.22 -16.92 -19.03
CA ILE A 69 6.77 -17.01 -19.30
C ILE A 69 6.18 -15.61 -19.40
N ASP A 70 4.88 -15.50 -19.69
CA ASP A 70 4.19 -14.22 -19.76
C ASP A 70 3.79 -13.72 -18.36
N ASP A 71 4.79 -13.26 -17.60
CA ASP A 71 4.59 -12.67 -16.28
C ASP A 71 5.53 -11.48 -16.01
N LEU A 72 5.26 -10.74 -14.95
CA LEU A 72 6.01 -9.52 -14.61
C LEU A 72 7.46 -9.83 -14.21
N THR A 73 7.70 -10.98 -13.57
CA THR A 73 9.05 -11.41 -13.21
C THR A 73 9.89 -11.64 -14.45
N SER A 74 9.41 -12.40 -15.43
CA SER A 74 10.07 -12.62 -16.72
C SER A 74 10.35 -11.31 -17.45
N ALA A 75 9.41 -10.36 -17.45
CA ALA A 75 9.63 -9.03 -18.01
C ALA A 75 10.76 -8.27 -17.29
N ILE A 76 10.82 -8.31 -15.95
CA ILE A 76 11.85 -7.64 -15.16
C ILE A 76 13.22 -8.29 -15.36
N VAL A 77 13.33 -9.61 -15.24
CA VAL A 77 14.63 -10.31 -15.25
C VAL A 77 15.27 -10.39 -16.63
N ASN A 78 14.46 -10.32 -17.69
CA ASN A 78 14.92 -10.24 -19.07
C ASN A 78 14.98 -8.79 -19.60
N GLY A 79 14.60 -7.82 -18.78
CA GLY A 79 14.66 -6.40 -19.09
C GLY A 79 16.09 -5.93 -19.32
N LYS A 80 16.32 -5.31 -20.48
CA LYS A 80 17.63 -4.76 -20.87
C LYS A 80 17.71 -3.25 -20.61
N LEU A 81 18.86 -2.82 -20.15
CA LEU A 81 19.24 -1.42 -20.02
C LEU A 81 19.48 -0.79 -21.42
N PRO A 82 19.59 0.54 -21.52
CA PRO A 82 19.80 1.22 -22.82
C PRO A 82 21.07 0.78 -23.58
N ASP A 83 22.06 0.23 -22.88
CA ASP A 83 23.28 -0.35 -23.45
C ASP A 83 23.09 -1.79 -23.96
N GLY A 84 21.91 -2.39 -23.78
CA GLY A 84 21.57 -3.75 -24.20
C GLY A 84 21.91 -4.83 -23.18
N GLU A 85 22.53 -4.47 -22.04
CA GLU A 85 22.89 -5.39 -20.96
C GLU A 85 21.69 -5.68 -20.05
N LEU A 86 21.72 -6.85 -19.41
CA LEU A 86 20.75 -7.16 -18.36
C LEU A 86 21.04 -6.36 -17.10
N MET A 87 19.99 -6.06 -16.33
CA MET A 87 20.16 -5.53 -14.99
C MET A 87 20.95 -6.51 -14.10
N MET A 88 21.78 -5.96 -13.22
CA MET A 88 22.49 -6.77 -12.23
C MET A 88 21.50 -7.64 -11.42
N PRO A 89 21.80 -8.93 -11.14
CA PRO A 89 20.87 -9.84 -10.46
C PRO A 89 20.26 -9.28 -9.17
N ARG A 90 21.07 -8.61 -8.35
CA ARG A 90 20.60 -7.96 -7.12
C ARG A 90 19.52 -6.89 -7.38
N ARG A 91 19.61 -6.14 -8.47
CA ARG A 91 18.57 -5.15 -8.85
C ARG A 91 17.30 -5.82 -9.36
N GLN A 92 17.44 -6.94 -10.07
CA GLN A 92 16.30 -7.75 -10.52
C GLN A 92 15.51 -8.28 -9.32
N ASN A 93 16.18 -8.95 -8.37
CA ASN A 93 15.55 -9.42 -7.14
C ASN A 93 14.90 -8.29 -6.37
N HIS A 94 15.61 -7.17 -6.20
CA HIS A 94 15.08 -6.00 -5.51
C HIS A 94 13.78 -5.47 -6.14
N MET A 95 13.68 -5.43 -7.48
CA MET A 95 12.45 -4.98 -8.14
C MET A 95 11.29 -5.95 -7.93
N VAL A 96 11.51 -7.25 -8.17
CA VAL A 96 10.46 -8.27 -8.05
C VAL A 96 9.94 -8.32 -6.61
N SER A 97 10.86 -8.36 -5.64
CA SER A 97 10.52 -8.35 -4.22
C SER A 97 9.80 -7.07 -3.80
N SER A 98 10.27 -5.90 -4.22
CA SER A 98 9.64 -4.63 -3.84
C SER A 98 8.20 -4.54 -4.35
N ILE A 99 7.89 -5.11 -5.52
CA ILE A 99 6.54 -5.14 -6.06
C ILE A 99 5.63 -6.04 -5.21
N ALA A 100 6.10 -7.23 -4.84
CA ALA A 100 5.38 -8.15 -3.97
C ALA A 100 5.04 -7.49 -2.63
N LEU A 101 6.06 -6.89 -2.02
CA LEU A 101 5.97 -6.25 -0.72
C LEU A 101 5.06 -5.02 -0.75
N ALA A 102 5.26 -4.11 -1.70
CA ALA A 102 4.50 -2.86 -1.77
C ALA A 102 3.05 -3.03 -2.24
N GLY A 103 2.78 -4.03 -3.09
CA GLY A 103 1.48 -4.24 -3.73
C GLY A 103 0.42 -4.90 -2.83
N HIS A 104 0.81 -5.53 -1.73
CA HIS A 104 -0.12 -6.32 -0.91
C HIS A 104 -0.85 -5.47 0.13
N ASP A 105 -0.11 -4.98 1.13
CA ASP A 105 -0.69 -4.36 2.33
C ASP A 105 -1.38 -3.04 2.06
N THR A 106 -0.87 -2.28 1.10
CA THR A 106 -1.39 -0.94 0.77
C THR A 106 -2.75 -1.02 0.10
N VAL A 107 -2.94 -1.97 -0.82
CA VAL A 107 -4.22 -2.21 -1.51
C VAL A 107 -5.26 -2.76 -0.53
N SER A 108 -4.90 -3.78 0.25
CA SER A 108 -5.78 -4.35 1.29
C SER A 108 -6.26 -3.28 2.29
N SER A 109 -5.33 -2.44 2.78
CA SER A 109 -5.67 -1.36 3.71
C SER A 109 -6.56 -0.29 3.08
N SER A 110 -6.37 0.01 1.79
CA SER A 110 -7.22 0.96 1.05
C SER A 110 -8.63 0.41 0.82
N ILE A 111 -8.74 -0.87 0.45
CA ILE A 111 -10.02 -1.56 0.30
C ILE A 111 -10.80 -1.54 1.62
N ALA A 112 -10.14 -1.94 2.71
CA ALA A 112 -10.74 -1.93 4.04
C ALA A 112 -11.15 -0.50 4.47
N GLY A 113 -10.35 0.51 4.14
CA GLY A 113 -10.69 1.92 4.36
C GLY A 113 -11.96 2.35 3.63
N GLY A 114 -12.11 1.97 2.36
CA GLY A 114 -13.34 2.25 1.60
C GLY A 114 -14.55 1.46 2.10
N ILE A 115 -14.39 0.20 2.50
CA ILE A 115 -15.46 -0.61 3.11
C ILE A 115 -15.91 0.03 4.42
N HIS A 116 -14.98 0.46 5.28
CA HIS A 116 -15.30 1.19 6.49
C HIS A 116 -16.05 2.49 6.17
N GLY A 117 -15.59 3.25 5.17
CA GLY A 117 -16.27 4.44 4.69
C GLY A 117 -17.72 4.17 4.27
N LEU A 118 -17.95 3.15 3.45
CA LEU A 118 -19.30 2.77 3.01
C LEU A 118 -20.19 2.29 4.17
N ALA A 119 -19.63 1.57 5.14
CA ALA A 119 -20.36 1.08 6.31
C ALA A 119 -20.68 2.19 7.33
N ALA A 120 -19.79 3.17 7.48
CA ALA A 120 -19.97 4.32 8.38
C ALA A 120 -20.82 5.44 7.77
N TYR A 121 -20.92 5.49 6.44
CA TYR A 121 -21.70 6.48 5.68
C TYR A 121 -22.67 5.77 4.70
N PRO A 122 -23.78 5.17 5.22
CA PRO A 122 -24.73 4.42 4.40
C PRO A 122 -25.34 5.20 3.22
N GLU A 123 -25.41 6.53 3.31
CA GLU A 123 -25.84 7.38 2.21
C GLU A 123 -24.87 7.36 1.02
N GLN A 124 -23.56 7.21 1.27
CA GLN A 124 -22.54 7.04 0.24
C GLN A 124 -22.65 5.66 -0.41
N PHE A 125 -22.94 4.62 0.39
CA PHE A 125 -23.24 3.29 -0.13
C PHE A 125 -24.48 3.29 -1.02
N ALA A 126 -25.57 3.90 -0.58
CA ALA A 126 -26.79 4.03 -1.38
C ALA A 126 -26.52 4.79 -2.70
N LEU A 127 -25.67 5.82 -2.67
CA LEU A 127 -25.26 6.55 -3.86
C LEU A 127 -24.57 5.65 -4.89
N VAL A 128 -23.51 4.93 -4.49
CA VAL A 128 -22.76 4.07 -5.43
C VAL A 128 -23.56 2.85 -5.89
N LYS A 129 -24.48 2.33 -5.06
CA LYS A 129 -25.39 1.24 -5.44
C LYS A 129 -26.37 1.70 -6.52
N ASN A 130 -26.91 2.91 -6.40
CA ASN A 130 -27.84 3.48 -7.39
C ASN A 130 -27.14 4.00 -8.65
N ASP A 131 -25.88 4.42 -8.54
CA ASP A 131 -25.07 4.89 -9.66
C ASP A 131 -23.66 4.26 -9.63
N PRO A 132 -23.47 3.07 -10.25
CA PRO A 132 -22.18 2.41 -10.34
C PRO A 132 -21.09 3.22 -11.08
N SER A 133 -21.43 4.29 -11.81
CA SER A 133 -20.43 5.17 -12.41
C SER A 133 -19.58 5.91 -11.36
N LEU A 134 -20.06 5.98 -10.12
CA LEU A 134 -19.35 6.56 -8.98
C LEU A 134 -18.24 5.67 -8.40
N ILE A 135 -18.11 4.41 -8.83
CA ILE A 135 -17.07 3.50 -8.30
C ILE A 135 -15.65 4.06 -8.48
N GLY A 136 -15.39 4.76 -9.58
CA GLY A 136 -14.09 5.45 -9.76
C GLY A 136 -13.81 6.50 -8.67
N GLY A 137 -14.85 7.25 -8.28
CA GLY A 137 -14.77 8.22 -7.18
C GLY A 137 -14.62 7.56 -5.82
N LEU A 138 -15.29 6.41 -5.60
CA LEU A 138 -15.11 5.58 -4.41
C LEU A 138 -13.66 5.09 -4.28
N VAL A 139 -13.03 4.62 -5.36
CA VAL A 139 -11.62 4.19 -5.32
C VAL A 139 -10.71 5.34 -4.91
N ASP A 140 -10.86 6.51 -5.53
CA ASP A 140 -10.04 7.68 -5.22
C ASP A 140 -10.25 8.16 -3.77
N GLU A 141 -11.50 8.17 -3.30
CA GLU A 141 -11.81 8.56 -1.92
C GLU A 141 -11.35 7.53 -0.90
N ALA A 142 -11.46 6.22 -1.18
CA ALA A 142 -10.92 5.17 -0.33
C ALA A 142 -9.40 5.31 -0.14
N LEU A 143 -8.68 5.61 -1.23
CA LEU A 143 -7.24 5.86 -1.20
C LEU A 143 -6.90 7.09 -0.36
N ARG A 144 -7.59 8.22 -0.56
CA ARG A 144 -7.38 9.45 0.23
C ARG A 144 -7.69 9.20 1.70
N TRP A 145 -8.84 8.58 1.99
CA TRP A 145 -9.36 8.44 3.33
C TRP A 145 -8.52 7.47 4.17
N ALA A 146 -8.11 6.34 3.58
CA ALA A 146 -7.26 5.34 4.23
C ALA A 146 -5.80 5.81 4.35
N THR A 147 -5.26 6.43 3.29
CA THR A 147 -3.83 6.80 3.14
C THR A 147 -2.91 5.69 3.68
N PRO A 148 -2.79 4.53 3.02
CA PRO A 148 -2.16 3.35 3.61
C PRO A 148 -0.68 3.57 3.98
N ALA A 149 0.10 4.15 3.07
CA ALA A 149 1.44 4.62 3.37
C ALA A 149 1.35 6.02 3.99
N LYS A 150 1.73 6.16 5.25
CA LYS A 150 1.56 7.40 6.01
C LYS A 150 2.57 8.47 5.64
N HIS A 151 3.79 8.06 5.32
CA HIS A 151 4.87 8.98 4.98
C HIS A 151 5.96 8.33 4.14
N PHE A 152 6.84 9.16 3.59
CA PHE A 152 8.19 8.74 3.17
C PHE A 152 9.21 9.75 3.70
N MET A 153 10.47 9.33 3.80
CA MET A 153 11.58 10.22 4.18
C MET A 153 12.29 10.78 2.94
N ARG A 154 12.81 11.99 3.06
CA ARG A 154 13.74 12.63 2.12
C ARG A 154 14.94 13.16 2.88
N THR A 155 16.09 13.25 2.22
CA THR A 155 17.28 13.89 2.79
C THR A 155 17.58 15.16 1.99
N ALA A 156 17.73 16.29 2.69
CA ALA A 156 18.06 17.55 2.05
C ALA A 156 19.47 17.48 1.45
N SER A 157 19.60 17.74 0.16
CA SER A 157 20.90 17.71 -0.54
C SER A 157 21.71 19.00 -0.36
N ARG A 158 21.06 20.06 0.12
CA ARG A 158 21.64 21.38 0.40
C ARG A 158 20.78 22.11 1.43
N ASP A 159 21.33 23.14 2.02
CA ASP A 159 20.57 24.10 2.83
C ASP A 159 19.42 24.71 2.02
N VAL A 160 18.24 24.78 2.63
CA VAL A 160 17.02 25.34 2.01
C VAL A 160 16.13 25.98 3.07
N ASP A 161 15.55 27.14 2.73
CA ASP A 161 14.40 27.69 3.44
C ASP A 161 13.12 27.08 2.86
N PHE A 162 12.34 26.43 3.71
CA PHE A 162 11.08 25.79 3.33
C PHE A 162 9.96 26.30 4.24
N HIS A 163 9.07 27.13 3.68
CA HIS A 163 8.00 27.79 4.44
C HIS A 163 8.50 28.54 5.70
N GLY A 164 9.66 29.19 5.63
CA GLY A 164 10.27 29.91 6.76
C GLY A 164 11.02 29.02 7.74
N HIS A 165 11.12 27.71 7.48
CA HIS A 165 11.94 26.78 8.25
C HIS A 165 13.27 26.51 7.54
N GLN A 166 14.37 26.68 8.26
CA GLN A 166 15.70 26.37 7.76
C GLN A 166 15.97 24.86 7.88
N ILE A 167 16.15 24.19 6.75
CA ILE A 167 16.51 22.77 6.64
C ILE A 167 17.96 22.70 6.14
N LYS A 168 18.83 22.03 6.88
CA LYS A 168 20.26 21.91 6.55
C LYS A 168 20.54 20.72 5.64
N ALA A 169 21.61 20.82 4.86
CA ALA A 169 22.11 19.69 4.09
C ALA A 169 22.34 18.47 5.01
N GLY A 170 21.81 17.31 4.64
CA GLY A 170 21.86 16.09 5.44
C GLY A 170 20.66 15.88 6.37
N ASP A 171 19.84 16.91 6.63
CA ASP A 171 18.63 16.75 7.44
C ASP A 171 17.63 15.82 6.74
N ARG A 172 16.95 15.00 7.55
CA ARG A 172 15.89 14.10 7.09
C ARG A 172 14.53 14.76 7.31
N VAL A 173 13.72 14.79 6.26
CA VAL A 173 12.36 15.36 6.25
C VAL A 173 11.35 14.25 6.03
N MET A 174 10.31 14.20 6.86
CA MET A 174 9.19 13.27 6.74
C MET A 174 8.06 13.92 5.94
N CYS A 175 7.79 13.39 4.75
CA CYS A 175 6.66 13.83 3.92
C CYS A 175 5.40 13.09 4.37
N LEU A 176 4.53 13.74 5.15
CA LEU A 176 3.33 13.15 5.76
C LEU A 176 2.13 13.18 4.81
N PHE A 177 1.93 12.10 4.03
CA PHE A 177 0.78 11.99 3.12
C PHE A 177 -0.56 11.99 3.84
N VAL A 178 -0.61 11.39 5.04
CA VAL A 178 -1.84 11.34 5.86
C VAL A 178 -2.29 12.74 6.28
N SER A 179 -1.34 13.65 6.54
CA SER A 179 -1.64 15.05 6.83
C SER A 179 -2.09 15.77 5.56
N ALA A 180 -1.35 15.60 4.45
CA ALA A 180 -1.68 16.26 3.19
C ALA A 180 -3.05 15.84 2.64
N ASN A 181 -3.44 14.58 2.78
CA ASN A 181 -4.76 14.07 2.38
C ASN A 181 -5.91 14.53 3.29
N ARG A 182 -5.60 15.24 4.38
CA ARG A 182 -6.54 15.85 5.32
C ARG A 182 -6.40 17.37 5.39
N ASP A 183 -5.59 17.97 4.53
CA ASP A 183 -5.34 19.41 4.49
C ASP A 183 -6.61 20.18 4.08
N GLU A 184 -7.11 21.02 4.99
CA GLU A 184 -8.32 21.83 4.80
C GLU A 184 -8.19 22.87 3.68
N ASP A 185 -6.97 23.30 3.35
CA ASP A 185 -6.72 24.26 2.27
C ASP A 185 -6.88 23.60 0.89
N VAL A 186 -6.77 22.27 0.83
CA VAL A 186 -6.88 21.46 -0.41
C VAL A 186 -8.23 20.72 -0.48
N PHE A 187 -8.70 20.21 0.65
CA PHE A 187 -9.88 19.36 0.74
C PHE A 187 -10.93 19.99 1.67
N PRO A 188 -12.06 20.51 1.12
CA PRO A 188 -13.20 20.90 1.94
C PRO A 188 -13.75 19.70 2.71
N GLU A 189 -14.07 19.89 3.99
CA GLU A 189 -14.52 18.82 4.91
C GLU A 189 -13.62 17.56 4.82
N PRO A 190 -12.31 17.67 5.10
CA PRO A 190 -11.34 16.60 4.80
C PRO A 190 -11.60 15.32 5.59
N TYR A 191 -12.33 15.43 6.71
CA TYR A 191 -12.66 14.29 7.57
C TYR A 191 -13.90 13.52 7.16
N LYS A 192 -14.72 14.07 6.26
CA LYS A 192 -15.90 13.41 5.70
C LYS A 192 -15.49 12.47 4.57
N PHE A 193 -16.05 11.27 4.58
CA PHE A 193 -15.94 10.32 3.48
C PHE A 193 -16.96 10.69 2.40
N ASP A 194 -16.49 11.05 1.21
CA ASP A 194 -17.35 11.49 0.11
C ASP A 194 -16.85 10.98 -1.24
N ILE A 195 -17.58 10.01 -1.83
CA ILE A 195 -17.21 9.38 -3.11
C ILE A 195 -17.43 10.32 -4.30
N THR A 196 -18.16 11.42 -4.10
CA THR A 196 -18.48 12.40 -5.14
C THR A 196 -17.43 13.50 -5.26
N ARG A 197 -16.44 13.52 -4.35
CA ARG A 197 -15.37 14.52 -4.27
C ARG A 197 -14.61 14.64 -5.59
N ARG A 198 -14.72 15.81 -6.23
CA ARG A 198 -14.02 16.15 -7.46
C ARG A 198 -13.59 17.63 -7.47
N PRO A 199 -12.31 17.95 -7.77
CA PRO A 199 -11.20 17.02 -7.95
C PRO A 199 -10.82 16.30 -6.64
N ASN A 200 -10.10 15.18 -6.73
CA ASN A 200 -9.55 14.45 -5.58
C ASN A 200 -8.01 14.33 -5.73
N PRO A 201 -7.23 15.40 -5.49
CA PRO A 201 -5.79 15.43 -5.70
C PRO A 201 -5.02 14.77 -4.54
N GLN A 202 -5.42 13.56 -4.16
CA GLN A 202 -4.80 12.80 -3.07
C GLN A 202 -3.34 12.40 -3.39
N LEU A 203 -2.54 12.24 -2.33
CA LEU A 203 -1.12 11.92 -2.36
C LEU A 203 -0.77 10.54 -1.77
N SER A 204 -1.74 9.64 -1.62
CA SER A 204 -1.53 8.25 -1.21
C SER A 204 -0.62 7.47 -2.17
N PHE A 205 -0.49 7.92 -3.42
CA PHE A 205 0.48 7.38 -4.38
C PHE A 205 1.77 8.22 -4.51
N SER A 206 2.01 9.18 -3.60
CA SER A 206 3.10 10.14 -3.67
C SER A 206 3.04 11.03 -4.93
N PHE A 207 4.06 11.86 -5.14
CA PHE A 207 4.20 12.75 -6.29
C PHE A 207 5.68 12.83 -6.74
N GLY A 208 5.90 13.14 -8.01
CA GLY A 208 7.24 13.30 -8.61
C GLY A 208 7.85 11.99 -9.13
N PRO A 209 9.19 11.88 -9.19
CA PRO A 209 9.88 10.72 -9.78
C PRO A 209 9.59 9.39 -9.11
N HIS A 210 9.17 9.41 -7.84
CA HIS A 210 8.78 8.24 -7.06
C HIS A 210 7.25 8.16 -6.89
N ILE A 211 6.48 8.56 -7.90
CA ILE A 211 5.06 8.23 -7.96
C ILE A 211 4.91 6.70 -8.01
N CYS A 212 3.90 6.18 -7.32
CA CYS A 212 3.69 4.74 -7.20
C CYS A 212 3.60 4.06 -8.57
N LEU A 213 4.53 3.15 -8.86
CA LEU A 213 4.54 2.33 -10.08
C LEU A 213 3.25 1.49 -10.19
N GLY A 214 2.75 1.01 -9.05
CA GLY A 214 1.55 0.19 -8.94
C GLY A 214 0.22 0.98 -8.96
N LEU A 215 0.23 2.30 -9.20
CA LEU A 215 -0.98 3.13 -9.14
C LEU A 215 -2.11 2.59 -10.02
N HIS A 216 -1.80 2.20 -11.26
CA HIS A 216 -2.82 1.77 -12.21
C HIS A 216 -3.40 0.40 -11.84
N ILE A 217 -2.55 -0.56 -11.46
CA ILE A 217 -3.01 -1.89 -11.08
C ILE A 217 -3.82 -1.84 -9.77
N ALA A 218 -3.37 -1.07 -8.76
CA ALA A 218 -4.09 -0.90 -7.51
C ALA A 218 -5.51 -0.35 -7.75
N LYS A 219 -5.65 0.67 -8.61
CA LYS A 219 -6.97 1.21 -8.95
C LYS A 219 -7.86 0.22 -9.69
N ILE A 220 -7.29 -0.60 -10.58
CA ILE A 220 -8.03 -1.64 -11.31
C ILE A 220 -8.53 -2.72 -10.35
N GLU A 221 -7.67 -3.21 -9.46
CA GLU A 221 -8.01 -4.23 -8.46
C GLU A 221 -9.12 -3.73 -7.51
N MET A 222 -8.95 -2.52 -6.96
CA MET A 222 -9.97 -1.91 -6.10
C MET A 222 -11.29 -1.70 -6.82
N LYS A 223 -11.24 -1.21 -8.06
CA LYS A 223 -12.45 -0.99 -8.88
C LYS A 223 -13.19 -2.30 -9.12
N ALA A 224 -12.49 -3.34 -9.57
CA ALA A 224 -13.10 -4.65 -9.84
C ALA A 224 -13.74 -5.24 -8.58
N LEU A 225 -13.07 -5.13 -7.43
CA LEU A 225 -13.63 -5.59 -6.16
C LEU A 225 -14.89 -4.81 -5.77
N TYR A 226 -14.89 -3.48 -5.91
CA TYR A 226 -16.07 -2.68 -5.58
C TYR A 226 -17.22 -2.92 -6.57
N GLU A 227 -16.96 -3.12 -7.86
CA GLU A 227 -17.98 -3.50 -8.85
C GLU A 227 -18.68 -4.82 -8.46
N GLU A 228 -17.90 -5.83 -8.11
CA GLU A 228 -18.43 -7.13 -7.68
C GLU A 228 -19.11 -7.07 -6.31
N LEU A 229 -18.57 -6.30 -5.37
CA LEU A 229 -19.16 -6.17 -4.03
C LEU A 229 -20.51 -5.46 -4.12
N ILE A 230 -20.54 -4.25 -4.69
CA ILE A 230 -21.75 -3.41 -4.74
C ILE A 230 -22.87 -4.07 -5.56
N SER A 231 -22.55 -4.87 -6.58
CA SER A 231 -23.57 -5.60 -7.33
C SER A 231 -24.23 -6.74 -6.54
N ARG A 232 -23.57 -7.27 -5.50
CA ARG A 232 -24.00 -8.47 -4.76
C ARG A 232 -24.53 -8.20 -3.35
N VAL A 233 -24.42 -6.97 -2.84
CA VAL A 233 -24.89 -6.61 -1.50
C VAL A 233 -25.91 -5.48 -1.51
N ASP A 234 -26.95 -5.57 -0.69
CA ASP A 234 -27.99 -4.55 -0.53
C ASP A 234 -27.69 -3.55 0.59
N SER A 235 -26.84 -3.95 1.54
CA SER A 235 -26.41 -3.10 2.65
C SER A 235 -25.09 -3.59 3.22
N ILE A 236 -24.30 -2.67 3.76
CA ILE A 236 -23.11 -2.98 4.56
C ILE A 236 -23.10 -2.08 5.81
N GLU A 237 -22.83 -2.67 6.97
CA GLU A 237 -22.80 -1.97 8.26
C GLU A 237 -21.66 -2.50 9.14
N LEU A 238 -21.20 -1.68 10.08
CA LEU A 238 -20.21 -2.10 11.06
C LEU A 238 -20.84 -3.10 12.04
N ALA A 239 -20.16 -4.24 12.24
CA ALA A 239 -20.62 -5.31 13.13
C ALA A 239 -19.81 -5.42 14.43
N GLY A 240 -18.98 -4.41 14.71
CA GLY A 240 -18.13 -4.34 15.90
C GLY A 240 -17.10 -3.22 15.77
N GLU A 241 -16.29 -3.06 16.82
CA GLU A 241 -15.24 -2.04 16.86
C GLU A 241 -14.10 -2.40 15.89
N PRO A 242 -13.75 -1.54 14.92
CA PRO A 242 -12.58 -1.74 14.09
C PRO A 242 -11.29 -1.67 14.92
N ARG A 243 -10.29 -2.47 14.57
CA ARG A 243 -8.94 -2.37 15.16
C ARG A 243 -7.94 -1.97 14.09
N LEU A 244 -7.07 -1.02 14.41
CA LEU A 244 -6.00 -0.56 13.51
C LEU A 244 -4.73 -1.38 13.72
N LYS A 245 -3.96 -1.56 12.65
CA LYS A 245 -2.58 -2.03 12.72
C LYS A 245 -1.73 -0.97 13.42
N ILE A 246 -0.89 -1.40 14.37
CA ILE A 246 0.05 -0.53 15.05
C ILE A 246 1.32 -0.44 14.18
N GLY A 247 1.74 0.78 13.89
CA GLY A 247 2.92 1.06 13.07
C GLY A 247 2.96 2.52 12.63
N ASN A 248 4.12 2.96 12.13
CA ASN A 248 4.30 4.34 11.67
C ASN A 248 4.34 4.49 10.14
N PHE A 249 4.58 3.43 9.37
CA PHE A 249 4.79 3.50 7.92
C PHE A 249 3.58 3.07 7.08
N VAL A 250 3.30 1.75 6.98
CA VAL A 250 2.13 1.22 6.28
C VAL A 250 1.12 0.72 7.30
N THR A 251 -0.02 1.41 7.42
CA THR A 251 -1.07 1.01 8.37
C THR A 251 -2.46 1.06 7.76
N GLY A 252 -3.41 0.44 8.46
CA GLY A 252 -4.79 0.27 8.04
C GLY A 252 -5.57 -0.49 9.10
N PHE A 253 -6.74 -1.01 8.74
CA PHE A 253 -7.47 -1.90 9.64
C PHE A 253 -6.78 -3.26 9.75
N LYS A 254 -6.55 -3.70 10.98
CA LYS A 254 -6.18 -5.08 11.32
C LYS A 254 -7.39 -5.99 11.31
N THR A 255 -8.49 -5.52 11.89
CA THR A 255 -9.79 -6.18 11.82
C THR A 255 -10.87 -5.13 11.59
N LEU A 256 -11.74 -5.40 10.63
CA LEU A 256 -12.91 -4.58 10.33
C LEU A 256 -14.15 -5.48 10.30
N PRO A 257 -14.83 -5.69 11.45
CA PRO A 257 -16.04 -6.50 11.49
C PRO A 257 -17.18 -5.80 10.75
N VAL A 258 -17.73 -6.45 9.73
CA VAL A 258 -18.88 -5.94 8.97
C VAL A 258 -19.99 -6.98 8.89
N ARG A 259 -21.22 -6.50 8.79
CA ARG A 259 -22.41 -7.28 8.43
C ARG A 259 -22.92 -6.74 7.10
N PHE A 260 -23.39 -7.63 6.24
CA PHE A 260 -24.01 -7.26 4.98
C PHE A 260 -25.23 -8.11 4.70
N THR A 261 -26.13 -7.57 3.85
CA THR A 261 -27.26 -8.31 3.29
C THR A 261 -26.93 -8.63 1.84
N ALA A 262 -26.98 -9.91 1.47
CA ALA A 262 -26.82 -10.31 0.07
C ALA A 262 -28.06 -9.92 -0.73
N SER A 263 -27.86 -9.49 -1.97
CA SER A 263 -28.93 -9.19 -2.95
C SER A 263 -29.63 -10.46 -3.45
#